data_AF-Q4S134-F1
#
_entry.id   AF-Q4S134-F1
#
_cell.length_a   1.000
_cell.length_b   1.000
_cell.length_c   1.000
_cell.angle_alpha   90.00
_cell.angle_beta   90.00
_cell.angle_gamma   90.00
#
_symmetry.space_group_name_H-M   'P 1'
#
loop_
_entity.id
_entity.type
_entity.pdbx_description
1 polymer ?
#
loop_
_entity_poly.entity_id
_entity_poly.type
_entity_poly.pdbx_seq_one_letter_code
_entity_poly.pdbx_strand_id
1 'polypeptide(L)'
;VSMKGDFVWLDSGSGVPIGAEVKVTDAGQLYLIDDDGKEHKVNKKVTLRSMHPTSVKGVDDMIRLGDLNEAGLLRNLLVRHKEGIIYTYTGSILVAVNPYQLLPIYTIEQVQMYTDRRLGEMPPHVFAIADNCYFNMRRNRKNQCCVISGESGAGKTESTKLMLQFLAAVSSQHSWIEQQVLEANPILEAFGNAKTIRNDNSSRFGKYIDISFTDAGAIEGARIEQYLLEKSRVCRQAPEERNYHIFYYMLAGMPAEKKKSLSLGKASDYNYLTMGKCTNCEGREDVMEYSHLCSALKILMFSEDDSWELFKLLAAVLHLGNIKFEGQRF
;
A
#
# COMPACT_ATOMS: atom_id res chain seq x y z
N VAL A 1 37.71 -17.69 15.36
CA VAL A 1 38.12 -18.10 14.01
C VAL A 1 36.87 -18.62 13.34
N SER A 2 36.33 -17.92 12.34
CA SER A 2 35.13 -18.35 11.62
C SER A 2 35.45 -19.58 10.77
N MET A 3 34.60 -20.58 10.80
CA MET A 3 34.72 -21.85 10.07
C MET A 3 33.89 -21.82 8.78
N LYS A 4 34.12 -22.80 7.88
CA LYS A 4 33.30 -22.98 6.68
C LYS A 4 31.83 -23.18 7.06
N GLY A 5 30.94 -22.40 6.47
CA GLY A 5 29.50 -22.41 6.78
C GLY A 5 29.07 -21.43 7.89
N ASP A 6 30.01 -20.75 8.54
CA ASP A 6 29.68 -19.67 9.47
C ASP A 6 29.13 -18.47 8.70
N PHE A 7 28.22 -17.75 9.34
CA PHE A 7 27.71 -16.48 8.84
C PHE A 7 28.35 -15.32 9.59
N VAL A 8 28.73 -14.28 8.87
CA VAL A 8 29.46 -13.12 9.38
C VAL A 8 28.88 -11.82 8.86
N TRP A 9 29.06 -10.75 9.63
CA TRP A 9 28.80 -9.39 9.18
C TRP A 9 29.99 -8.88 8.37
N LEU A 10 29.73 -8.46 7.13
CA LEU A 10 30.69 -7.87 6.20
C LEU A 10 30.42 -6.37 6.08
N ASP A 11 31.45 -5.55 6.26
CA ASP A 11 31.37 -4.11 6.00
C ASP A 11 31.53 -3.84 4.49
N SER A 12 30.44 -3.39 3.86
CA SER A 12 30.36 -3.05 2.43
C SER A 12 30.80 -1.61 2.12
N GLY A 13 31.10 -0.79 3.14
CA GLY A 13 31.38 0.64 2.98
C GLY A 13 30.13 1.51 2.74
N SER A 14 28.93 0.92 2.74
CA SER A 14 27.65 1.62 2.58
C SER A 14 27.01 2.05 3.91
N GLY A 15 27.73 1.90 5.03
CA GLY A 15 27.29 2.34 6.38
C GLY A 15 26.61 1.25 7.21
N VAL A 16 25.87 0.32 6.59
CA VAL A 16 25.25 -0.83 7.27
C VAL A 16 25.94 -2.12 6.82
N PRO A 17 26.48 -2.94 7.76
CA PRO A 17 27.03 -4.25 7.42
C PRO A 17 26.00 -5.18 6.78
N ILE A 18 26.45 -5.99 5.82
CA ILE A 18 25.64 -7.01 5.15
C ILE A 18 25.99 -8.42 5.67
N GLY A 19 25.05 -9.36 5.57
CA GLY A 19 25.33 -10.75 5.92
C GLY A 19 26.12 -11.45 4.82
N ALA A 20 27.03 -12.33 5.21
CA ALA A 20 27.76 -13.18 4.28
C ALA A 20 28.06 -14.57 4.85
N GLU A 21 28.03 -15.59 4.01
CA GLU A 21 28.44 -16.95 4.35
C GLU A 21 29.93 -17.15 4.06
N VAL A 22 30.64 -17.76 5.01
CA VAL A 22 32.04 -18.15 4.87
C VAL A 22 32.16 -19.43 4.04
N LYS A 23 32.81 -19.32 2.88
CA LYS A 23 33.17 -20.46 2.02
C LYS A 23 34.68 -20.63 1.96
N VAL A 24 35.10 -21.86 1.67
CA VAL A 24 36.51 -22.26 1.54
C VAL A 24 36.64 -23.04 0.23
N THR A 25 37.58 -22.62 -0.62
CA THR A 25 37.92 -23.34 -1.85
C THR A 25 38.66 -24.64 -1.55
N ASP A 26 38.73 -25.56 -2.51
CA ASP A 26 39.51 -26.81 -2.37
C ASP A 26 41.01 -26.55 -2.11
N ALA A 27 41.50 -25.37 -2.51
CA ALA A 27 42.86 -24.89 -2.24
C ALA A 27 43.02 -24.20 -0.86
N GLY A 28 41.99 -24.21 -0.01
CA GLY A 28 42.02 -23.65 1.35
C GLY A 28 41.89 -22.13 1.42
N GLN A 29 41.49 -21.44 0.34
CA GLN A 29 41.29 -19.99 0.36
C GLN A 29 39.89 -19.64 0.86
N LEU A 30 39.82 -18.72 1.83
CA LEU A 30 38.58 -18.17 2.38
C LEU A 30 38.01 -17.09 1.45
N TYR A 31 36.73 -17.20 1.16
CA TYR A 31 35.94 -16.17 0.49
C TYR A 31 34.55 -16.08 1.14
N LEU A 32 33.91 -14.94 0.97
CA LEU A 32 32.57 -14.68 1.48
C LEU A 32 31.60 -14.61 0.31
N ILE A 33 30.41 -15.16 0.48
CA ILE A 33 29.28 -14.94 -0.43
C ILE A 33 28.28 -14.09 0.34
N ASP A 34 28.03 -12.87 -0.11
CA ASP A 34 27.04 -12.00 0.54
C ASP A 34 25.60 -12.47 0.27
N ASP A 35 24.64 -11.85 0.96
CA ASP A 35 23.22 -12.20 0.81
C ASP A 35 22.70 -12.03 -0.64
N ASP A 36 23.37 -11.26 -1.50
CA ASP A 36 23.04 -11.09 -2.92
C ASP A 36 23.80 -12.05 -3.86
N GLY A 37 24.55 -12.98 -3.29
CA GLY A 37 25.29 -14.00 -4.03
C GLY A 37 26.62 -13.52 -4.59
N LYS A 38 27.08 -12.32 -4.24
CA LYS A 38 28.35 -11.77 -4.72
C LYS A 38 29.51 -12.30 -3.89
N GLU A 39 30.57 -12.71 -4.58
CA GLU A 39 31.79 -13.20 -3.94
C GLU A 39 32.72 -12.05 -3.53
N HIS A 40 33.23 -12.14 -2.30
CA HIS A 40 34.20 -11.21 -1.74
C HIS A 40 35.43 -11.98 -1.24
N LYS A 41 36.62 -11.61 -1.74
CA LYS A 41 37.88 -12.20 -1.29
C LYS A 41 38.27 -11.62 0.06
N VAL A 42 38.54 -12.49 1.04
CA VAL A 42 38.96 -12.06 2.38
C VAL A 42 40.48 -12.02 2.44
N ASN A 43 41.03 -10.83 2.72
CA ASN A 43 42.44 -10.72 3.10
C ASN A 43 42.63 -11.20 4.54
N LYS A 44 43.69 -11.97 4.81
CA LYS A 44 43.99 -12.60 6.12
C LYS A 44 44.03 -11.65 7.35
N LYS A 45 43.92 -10.34 7.17
CA LYS A 45 43.96 -9.32 8.25
C LYS A 45 42.58 -8.79 8.69
N VAL A 46 41.48 -9.22 8.06
CA VAL A 46 40.13 -8.72 8.41
C VAL A 46 39.55 -9.54 9.58
N THR A 47 39.14 -8.85 10.65
CA THR A 47 38.40 -9.48 11.76
C THR A 47 36.94 -9.57 11.38
N LEU A 48 36.46 -10.76 11.06
CA LEU A 48 35.05 -11.01 10.76
C LEU A 48 34.24 -11.12 12.05
N ARG A 49 33.13 -10.39 12.14
CA ARG A 49 32.19 -10.51 13.27
C ARG A 49 31.19 -11.61 12.96
N SER A 50 31.15 -12.65 13.77
CA SER A 50 30.15 -13.72 13.64
C SER A 50 28.74 -13.19 13.85
N MET A 51 27.80 -13.72 13.08
CA MET A 51 26.37 -13.44 13.24
C MET A 51 25.75 -14.32 14.32
N HIS A 52 24.79 -13.76 15.06
CA HIS A 52 23.97 -14.55 15.96
C HIS A 52 23.08 -15.54 15.16
N PRO A 53 22.85 -16.78 15.62
CA PRO A 53 22.06 -17.77 14.87
C PRO A 53 20.64 -17.31 14.46
N THR A 54 20.00 -16.48 15.28
CA THR A 54 18.69 -15.88 14.94
C THR A 54 18.78 -14.89 13.79
N SER A 55 19.90 -14.15 13.69
CA SER A 55 20.16 -13.21 12.60
C SER A 55 20.48 -13.94 11.31
N VAL A 56 20.96 -15.19 11.39
CA VAL A 56 21.21 -16.08 10.25
C VAL A 56 19.91 -16.61 9.66
N LYS A 57 19.06 -17.23 10.49
CA LYS A 57 17.80 -17.89 10.07
C LYS A 57 16.65 -16.92 9.83
N GLY A 58 16.67 -15.77 10.51
CA GLY A 58 15.53 -14.88 10.61
C GLY A 58 14.54 -15.30 11.70
N VAL A 59 13.69 -14.36 12.11
CA VAL A 59 12.69 -14.50 13.15
C VAL A 59 11.40 -13.79 12.76
N ASP A 60 10.27 -14.31 13.24
CA ASP A 60 8.95 -13.70 13.05
C ASP A 60 8.78 -12.39 13.82
N ASP A 61 9.45 -12.24 14.97
CA ASP A 61 9.43 -11.04 15.79
C ASP A 61 10.86 -10.56 16.06
N MET A 62 11.18 -9.38 15.53
CA MET A 62 12.53 -8.82 15.55
C MET A 62 13.04 -8.51 16.95
N ILE A 63 12.19 -8.42 17.98
CA ILE A 63 12.65 -8.30 19.38
C ILE A 63 13.39 -9.55 19.86
N ARG A 64 13.26 -10.69 19.15
CA ARG A 64 13.95 -11.95 19.43
C ARG A 64 15.29 -12.07 18.72
N LEU A 65 15.71 -11.07 17.95
CA LEU A 65 17.03 -11.06 17.31
C LEU A 65 18.12 -10.91 18.36
N GLY A 66 19.13 -11.78 18.30
CA GLY A 66 20.34 -11.62 19.10
C GLY A 66 21.18 -10.41 18.67
N ASP A 67 21.23 -10.11 17.36
CA ASP A 67 21.84 -8.88 16.85
C ASP A 67 20.77 -7.80 16.65
N LEU A 68 20.32 -7.16 17.73
CA LEU A 68 19.31 -6.09 17.66
C LEU A 68 19.95 -4.74 17.27
N ASN A 69 20.44 -4.67 16.03
CA ASN A 69 20.99 -3.47 15.40
C ASN A 69 20.43 -3.30 13.98
N GLU A 70 20.75 -2.19 13.32
CA GLU A 70 20.25 -1.87 11.98
C GLU A 70 20.52 -2.98 10.95
N ALA A 71 21.72 -3.57 10.96
CA ALA A 71 22.09 -4.68 10.07
C ALA A 71 21.25 -5.94 10.34
N GLY A 72 21.04 -6.28 11.60
CA GLY A 72 20.20 -7.40 12.02
C GLY A 72 18.75 -7.25 11.57
N LEU A 73 18.17 -6.06 11.77
CA LEU A 73 16.80 -5.74 11.36
C LEU A 73 16.63 -5.82 9.84
N LEU A 74 17.51 -5.14 9.09
CA LEU A 74 17.43 -5.10 7.62
C LEU A 74 17.65 -6.49 7.01
N ARG A 75 18.61 -7.25 7.51
CA ARG A 75 18.83 -8.61 7.03
C ARG A 75 17.64 -9.52 7.35
N ASN A 76 17.04 -9.40 8.53
CA ASN A 76 15.86 -10.20 8.88
C ASN A 76 14.71 -9.98 7.89
N LEU A 77 14.44 -8.72 7.53
CA LEU A 77 13.46 -8.38 6.51
C LEU A 77 13.86 -8.92 5.12
N LEU A 78 15.14 -8.81 4.75
CA LEU A 78 15.66 -9.29 3.47
C LEU A 78 15.50 -10.80 3.29
N VAL A 79 15.94 -11.61 4.26
CA VAL A 79 15.88 -13.08 4.15
C VAL A 79 14.43 -13.58 4.12
N ARG A 80 13.56 -13.01 4.96
CA ARG A 80 12.13 -13.34 4.98
C ARG A 80 11.46 -12.95 3.67
N HIS A 81 11.75 -11.77 3.15
CA HIS A 81 11.20 -11.32 1.87
C HIS A 81 11.67 -12.21 0.71
N LYS A 82 12.93 -12.67 0.71
CA LYS A 82 13.45 -13.63 -0.28
C LYS A 82 12.72 -14.99 -0.25
N GLU A 83 12.17 -15.36 0.91
CA GLU A 83 11.30 -16.55 1.08
C GLU A 83 9.81 -16.27 0.80
N GLY A 84 9.46 -15.05 0.36
CA GLY A 84 8.07 -14.64 0.11
C GLY A 84 7.28 -14.25 1.37
N ILE A 85 7.94 -14.15 2.52
CA ILE A 85 7.34 -13.76 3.79
C ILE A 85 7.45 -12.24 3.97
N ILE A 86 6.35 -11.54 3.72
CA ILE A 86 6.33 -10.07 3.67
C ILE A 86 6.08 -9.38 5.01
N TYR A 87 5.58 -10.12 5.99
CA TYR A 87 5.15 -9.61 7.28
C TYR A 87 6.11 -10.05 8.37
N THR A 88 6.49 -9.11 9.24
CA THR A 88 7.39 -9.35 10.37
C THR A 88 6.99 -8.47 11.55
N TYR A 89 6.92 -9.02 12.75
CA TYR A 89 6.66 -8.23 13.95
C TYR A 89 7.92 -7.51 14.44
N THR A 90 7.68 -6.41 15.15
CA THR A 90 8.61 -5.81 16.09
C THR A 90 7.81 -5.44 17.34
N GLY A 91 7.69 -6.40 18.26
CA GLY A 91 6.76 -6.31 19.38
C GLY A 91 5.32 -6.19 18.91
N SER A 92 4.64 -5.09 19.25
CA SER A 92 3.25 -4.83 18.85
C SER A 92 3.10 -4.20 17.46
N ILE A 93 4.20 -3.88 16.78
CA ILE A 93 4.20 -3.25 15.46
C ILE A 93 4.35 -4.34 14.40
N LEU A 94 3.62 -4.20 13.29
CA LEU A 94 3.77 -5.05 12.11
C LEU A 94 4.54 -4.28 11.02
N VAL A 95 5.67 -4.83 10.60
CA VAL A 95 6.41 -4.38 9.43
C VAL A 95 5.93 -5.18 8.22
N ALA A 96 5.53 -4.48 7.16
CA ALA A 96 5.08 -5.05 5.90
C ALA A 96 5.99 -4.57 4.76
N VAL A 97 6.59 -5.49 4.02
CA VAL A 97 7.42 -5.20 2.85
C VAL A 97 6.61 -5.51 1.59
N ASN A 98 6.42 -4.52 0.71
CA ASN A 98 5.57 -4.69 -0.47
C ASN A 98 6.16 -5.75 -1.43
N PRO A 99 5.44 -6.86 -1.71
CA PRO A 99 5.94 -7.91 -2.59
C PRO A 99 5.89 -7.58 -4.09
N TYR A 100 5.18 -6.51 -4.50
CA TYR A 100 4.90 -6.20 -5.91
C TYR A 100 4.22 -7.34 -6.70
N GLN A 101 3.54 -8.24 -5.99
CA GLN A 101 2.77 -9.34 -6.57
C GLN A 101 1.62 -9.72 -5.65
N LEU A 102 0.62 -10.41 -6.21
CA LEU A 102 -0.47 -10.99 -5.43
C LEU A 102 0.02 -12.26 -4.75
N LEU A 103 -0.23 -12.35 -3.44
CA LEU A 103 0.10 -13.52 -2.63
C LEU A 103 -1.21 -14.19 -2.15
N PRO A 104 -1.32 -15.53 -2.16
CA PRO A 104 -2.52 -16.25 -1.74
C PRO A 104 -2.64 -16.35 -0.21
N ILE A 105 -2.44 -15.22 0.50
CA ILE A 105 -2.41 -15.13 1.97
C ILE A 105 -3.58 -14.32 2.55
N TYR A 106 -4.54 -13.93 1.71
CA TYR A 106 -5.69 -13.10 2.09
C TYR A 106 -7.04 -13.82 1.86
N THR A 107 -7.05 -15.15 1.96
CA THR A 107 -8.23 -15.96 1.70
C THR A 107 -9.16 -16.04 2.92
N ILE A 108 -10.36 -16.58 2.72
CA ILE A 108 -11.34 -16.80 3.81
C ILE A 108 -10.76 -17.77 4.85
N GLU A 109 -10.01 -18.78 4.42
CA GLU A 109 -9.34 -19.72 5.34
C GLU A 109 -8.32 -18.98 6.21
N GLN A 110 -7.60 -18.00 5.65
CA GLN A 110 -6.69 -17.16 6.42
C GLN A 110 -7.44 -16.31 7.43
N VAL A 111 -8.57 -15.69 7.04
CA VAL A 111 -9.43 -14.96 8.00
C VAL A 111 -9.77 -15.87 9.19
N GLN A 112 -10.31 -17.05 8.95
CA GLN A 112 -10.68 -18.01 10.01
C GLN A 112 -9.49 -18.43 10.88
N MET A 113 -8.31 -18.58 10.28
CA MET A 113 -7.09 -18.97 11.00
C MET A 113 -6.66 -17.91 12.01
N TYR A 114 -6.81 -16.63 11.66
CA TYR A 114 -6.41 -15.47 12.48
C TYR A 114 -7.50 -14.96 13.44
N THR A 115 -8.76 -15.36 13.27
CA THR A 115 -9.86 -14.98 14.17
C THR A 115 -9.68 -15.55 15.59
N ASP A 116 -9.92 -14.72 16.60
CA ASP A 116 -9.86 -15.07 18.03
C ASP A 116 -8.49 -15.65 18.45
N ARG A 117 -7.40 -15.08 17.91
CA ARG A 117 -6.02 -15.49 18.21
C ARG A 117 -5.30 -14.40 18.98
N ARG A 118 -4.47 -14.79 19.95
CA ARG A 118 -3.60 -13.80 20.61
C ARG A 118 -2.46 -13.42 19.67
N LEU A 119 -2.08 -12.14 19.72
CA LEU A 119 -0.91 -11.67 18.99
C LEU A 119 0.32 -12.51 19.35
N GLY A 120 0.97 -13.09 18.34
CA GLY A 120 2.12 -13.98 18.48
C GLY A 120 1.81 -15.48 18.58
N GLU A 121 0.54 -15.89 18.66
CA GLU A 121 0.15 -17.32 18.50
C GLU A 121 0.24 -17.75 17.02
N MET A 122 -0.09 -16.82 16.12
CA MET A 122 -0.01 -17.00 14.68
C MET A 122 1.20 -16.24 14.10
N PRO A 123 1.70 -16.65 12.92
CA PRO A 123 2.74 -15.91 12.20
C PRO A 123 2.37 -14.43 11.97
N PRO A 124 3.34 -13.55 11.68
CA PRO A 124 3.06 -12.16 11.42
C PRO A 124 2.11 -11.95 10.23
N HIS A 125 1.03 -11.20 10.45
CA HIS A 125 0.05 -10.92 9.42
C HIS A 125 -0.79 -9.70 9.73
N VAL A 126 -1.29 -9.02 8.70
CA VAL A 126 -2.19 -7.87 8.85
C VAL A 126 -3.49 -8.24 9.57
N PHE A 127 -3.99 -9.46 9.34
CA PHE A 127 -5.18 -9.98 10.02
C PHE A 127 -4.97 -10.18 11.53
N ALA A 128 -3.76 -10.52 11.97
CA ALA A 128 -3.46 -10.62 13.40
C ALA A 128 -3.55 -9.24 14.10
N ILE A 129 -3.16 -8.17 13.41
CA ILE A 129 -3.31 -6.80 13.94
C ILE A 129 -4.78 -6.39 13.97
N ALA A 130 -5.55 -6.73 12.94
CA ALA A 130 -6.98 -6.47 12.88
C ALA A 130 -7.74 -7.21 13.99
N ASP A 131 -7.49 -8.52 14.16
CA ASP A 131 -8.07 -9.35 15.22
C ASP A 131 -7.69 -8.83 16.61
N ASN A 132 -6.41 -8.49 16.82
CA ASN A 132 -5.97 -7.93 18.10
C ASN A 132 -6.68 -6.60 18.43
N CYS A 133 -6.91 -5.73 17.45
CA CYS A 133 -7.71 -4.52 17.65
C CYS A 133 -9.17 -4.89 18.01
N TYR A 134 -9.82 -5.71 17.20
CA TYR A 134 -11.20 -6.11 17.40
C TYR A 134 -11.44 -6.80 18.76
N PHE A 135 -10.57 -7.75 19.12
CA PHE A 135 -10.58 -8.45 20.40
C PHE A 135 -10.43 -7.48 21.57
N ASN A 136 -9.44 -6.59 21.54
CA ASN A 136 -9.21 -5.63 22.62
C ASN A 136 -10.35 -4.62 22.76
N MET A 137 -10.95 -4.20 21.64
CA MET A 137 -12.14 -3.35 21.64
C MET A 137 -13.29 -4.01 22.38
N ARG A 138 -13.64 -5.25 22.03
CA ARG A 138 -14.75 -6.01 22.65
C ARG A 138 -14.47 -6.35 24.11
N ARG A 139 -13.27 -6.84 24.41
CA ARG A 139 -12.88 -7.27 25.76
C ARG A 139 -12.80 -6.11 26.74
N ASN A 140 -12.18 -5.00 26.32
CA ASN A 140 -11.90 -3.89 27.23
C ASN A 140 -12.93 -2.76 27.14
N ARG A 141 -13.89 -2.85 26.20
CA ARG A 141 -14.89 -1.80 25.91
C ARG A 141 -14.25 -0.43 25.69
N LYS A 142 -13.18 -0.41 24.90
CA LYS A 142 -12.40 0.79 24.59
C LYS A 142 -12.10 0.87 23.10
N ASN A 143 -12.25 2.07 22.54
CA ASN A 143 -11.90 2.35 21.16
C ASN A 143 -10.43 1.99 20.88
N GLN A 144 -10.15 1.50 19.68
CA GLN A 144 -8.82 1.14 19.22
C GLN A 144 -8.43 2.02 18.03
N CYS A 145 -7.13 2.21 17.84
CA CYS A 145 -6.59 2.96 16.71
C CYS A 145 -5.42 2.18 16.11
N CYS A 146 -5.47 1.98 14.79
CA CYS A 146 -4.37 1.40 14.03
C CYS A 146 -3.82 2.45 13.08
N VAL A 147 -2.52 2.73 13.19
CA VAL A 147 -1.84 3.70 12.33
C VAL A 147 -1.03 2.96 11.28
N ILE A 148 -1.34 3.18 10.01
CA ILE A 148 -0.63 2.58 8.87
C ILE A 148 0.20 3.65 8.17
N SER A 149 1.51 3.63 8.39
CA SER A 149 2.46 4.61 7.84
C SER A 149 3.45 3.95 6.87
N GLY A 150 4.01 4.77 5.97
CA GLY A 150 5.00 4.33 4.99
C GLY A 150 5.08 5.27 3.79
N GLU A 151 6.13 5.15 2.99
CA GLU A 151 6.30 5.96 1.78
C GLU A 151 5.24 5.68 0.70
N SER A 152 5.21 6.50 -0.35
CA SER A 152 4.37 6.25 -1.51
C SER A 152 4.75 4.91 -2.15
N GLY A 153 3.76 4.02 -2.37
CA GLY A 153 4.00 2.69 -2.90
C GLY A 153 4.29 1.61 -1.85
N ALA A 154 4.35 1.95 -0.56
CA ALA A 154 4.65 0.97 0.50
C ALA A 154 3.51 -0.03 0.82
N GLY A 155 2.32 0.08 0.21
CA GLY A 155 1.21 -0.85 0.45
C GLY A 155 0.22 -0.45 1.57
N LYS A 156 0.21 0.83 1.98
CA LYS A 156 -0.71 1.35 3.02
C LYS A 156 -2.19 1.13 2.70
N THR A 157 -2.58 1.46 1.46
CA THR A 157 -3.97 1.36 0.99
C THR A 157 -4.44 -0.09 0.98
N GLU A 158 -3.62 -1.00 0.46
CA GLU A 158 -3.90 -2.44 0.46
C GLU A 158 -4.02 -3.00 1.88
N SER A 159 -3.08 -2.64 2.78
CA SER A 159 -3.15 -3.07 4.18
C SER A 159 -4.43 -2.58 4.86
N THR A 160 -4.85 -1.34 4.60
CA THR A 160 -6.10 -0.78 5.13
C THR A 160 -7.31 -1.58 4.61
N LYS A 161 -7.36 -1.87 3.31
CA LYS A 161 -8.44 -2.64 2.68
C LYS A 161 -8.55 -4.04 3.28
N LEU A 162 -7.41 -4.73 3.45
CA LEU A 162 -7.35 -6.06 4.04
C LEU A 162 -7.81 -6.07 5.50
N MET A 163 -7.44 -5.06 6.29
CA MET A 163 -7.95 -4.92 7.67
C MET A 163 -9.47 -4.75 7.69
N LEU A 164 -10.02 -3.90 6.82
CA LEU A 164 -11.47 -3.68 6.74
C LEU A 164 -12.21 -4.95 6.29
N GLN A 165 -11.67 -5.68 5.32
CA GLN A 165 -12.22 -6.97 4.87
C GLN A 165 -12.23 -8.00 5.99
N PHE A 166 -11.15 -8.07 6.77
CA PHE A 166 -11.08 -8.95 7.94
C PHE A 166 -12.14 -8.57 8.97
N LEU A 167 -12.23 -7.28 9.33
CA LEU A 167 -13.19 -6.78 10.32
C LEU A 167 -14.63 -7.05 9.90
N ALA A 168 -14.97 -6.85 8.62
CA ALA A 168 -16.27 -7.20 8.07
C ALA A 168 -16.56 -8.70 8.21
N ALA A 169 -15.61 -9.55 7.81
CA ALA A 169 -15.79 -10.99 7.88
C ALA A 169 -16.01 -11.51 9.32
N VAL A 170 -15.31 -10.96 10.33
CA VAL A 170 -15.46 -11.39 11.73
C VAL A 170 -16.64 -10.75 12.46
N SER A 171 -17.16 -9.63 11.96
CA SER A 171 -18.35 -8.95 12.50
C SER A 171 -19.64 -9.79 12.38
N SER A 172 -19.60 -10.87 11.57
CA SER A 172 -20.63 -11.92 11.47
C SER A 172 -22.03 -11.42 11.08
N GLN A 173 -22.09 -10.26 10.42
CA GLN A 173 -23.30 -9.70 9.85
C GLN A 173 -22.96 -9.23 8.45
N HIS A 174 -23.23 -10.05 7.42
CA HIS A 174 -23.14 -9.65 6.00
C HIS A 174 -24.14 -8.53 5.70
N SER A 175 -23.87 -7.36 6.24
CA SER A 175 -24.73 -6.21 6.23
C SER A 175 -24.39 -5.37 5.02
N TRP A 176 -25.38 -4.65 4.53
CA TRP A 176 -25.20 -3.69 3.45
C TRP A 176 -24.11 -2.65 3.77
N ILE A 177 -23.93 -2.32 5.05
CA ILE A 177 -22.93 -1.37 5.55
C ILE A 177 -21.51 -1.88 5.26
N GLU A 178 -21.22 -3.16 5.47
CA GLU A 178 -19.88 -3.72 5.19
C GLU A 178 -19.49 -3.56 3.73
N GLN A 179 -20.43 -3.83 2.83
CA GLN A 179 -20.23 -3.64 1.39
C GLN A 179 -20.00 -2.16 1.07
N GLN A 180 -20.78 -1.24 1.65
CA GLN A 180 -20.60 0.21 1.45
C GLN A 180 -19.23 0.71 1.92
N VAL A 181 -18.71 0.21 3.04
CA VAL A 181 -17.37 0.58 3.54
C VAL A 181 -16.28 0.16 2.57
N LEU A 182 -16.38 -1.04 2.00
CA LEU A 182 -15.40 -1.55 1.05
C LEU A 182 -15.49 -0.81 -0.31
N GLU A 183 -16.71 -0.53 -0.78
CA GLU A 183 -17.00 0.14 -2.05
C GLU A 183 -16.76 1.66 -2.02
N ALA A 184 -16.56 2.25 -0.84
CA ALA A 184 -16.11 3.64 -0.73
C ALA A 184 -14.67 3.85 -1.23
N ASN A 185 -13.81 2.82 -1.13
CA ASN A 185 -12.41 2.94 -1.56
C ASN A 185 -12.29 3.22 -3.06
N PRO A 186 -12.91 2.46 -4.00
CA PRO A 186 -12.87 2.77 -5.42
C PRO A 186 -13.21 4.22 -5.77
N ILE A 187 -14.21 4.81 -5.11
CA ILE A 187 -14.58 6.21 -5.31
C ILE A 187 -13.45 7.13 -4.83
N LEU A 188 -12.99 6.95 -3.59
CA LEU A 188 -11.91 7.77 -3.03
C LEU A 188 -10.61 7.65 -3.83
N GLU A 189 -10.31 6.47 -4.38
CA GLU A 189 -9.15 6.27 -5.24
C GLU A 189 -9.32 6.95 -6.60
N ALA A 190 -10.52 6.93 -7.20
CA ALA A 190 -10.76 7.66 -8.44
C ALA A 190 -10.51 9.17 -8.28
N PHE A 191 -10.99 9.75 -7.18
CA PHE A 191 -10.92 11.19 -6.92
C PHE A 191 -9.62 11.66 -6.23
N GLY A 192 -8.94 10.77 -5.51
CA GLY A 192 -7.84 11.11 -4.62
C GLY A 192 -6.52 10.42 -4.95
N ASN A 193 -6.50 9.46 -5.88
CA ASN A 193 -5.25 8.85 -6.35
C ASN A 193 -4.87 9.33 -7.75
N ALA A 194 -3.57 9.31 -8.01
CA ALA A 194 -2.99 9.65 -9.30
C ALA A 194 -1.71 8.86 -9.56
N LYS A 195 -1.33 8.78 -10.83
CA LYS A 195 -0.01 8.29 -11.23
C LYS A 195 1.06 9.33 -10.87
N THR A 196 2.09 8.86 -10.18
CA THR A 196 3.31 9.60 -9.84
C THR A 196 4.53 8.84 -10.36
N ILE A 197 5.71 9.45 -10.32
CA ILE A 197 6.97 8.79 -10.73
C ILE A 197 7.24 7.50 -9.93
N ARG A 198 6.79 7.42 -8.67
CA ARG A 198 7.08 6.28 -7.77
C ARG A 198 5.98 5.23 -7.69
N ASN A 199 4.76 5.59 -8.07
CA ASN A 199 3.58 4.75 -7.88
C ASN A 199 2.46 5.20 -8.81
N ASP A 200 1.92 4.26 -9.58
CA ASP A 200 0.84 4.48 -10.53
C ASP A 200 -0.53 4.71 -9.89
N ASN A 201 -0.70 4.32 -8.62
CA ASN A 201 -1.92 4.54 -7.81
C ASN A 201 -1.58 5.24 -6.48
N SER A 202 -0.87 6.37 -6.55
CA SER A 202 -0.44 7.11 -5.35
C SER A 202 -1.61 7.88 -4.74
N SER A 203 -1.96 7.58 -3.49
CA SER A 203 -2.90 8.40 -2.72
C SER A 203 -2.33 9.78 -2.44
N ARG A 204 -3.04 10.81 -2.89
CA ARG A 204 -2.68 12.23 -2.75
C ARG A 204 -3.49 12.94 -1.68
N PHE A 205 -4.02 12.15 -0.74
CA PHE A 205 -4.73 12.56 0.45
C PHE A 205 -4.47 11.50 1.52
N GLY A 206 -4.58 11.89 2.78
CA GLY A 206 -4.68 10.95 3.88
C GLY A 206 -6.13 10.66 4.22
N LYS A 207 -6.37 9.48 4.79
CA LYS A 207 -7.70 8.99 5.15
C LYS A 207 -7.69 8.49 6.59
N TYR A 208 -8.69 8.93 7.35
CA TYR A 208 -9.00 8.43 8.68
C TYR A 208 -10.36 7.74 8.60
N ILE A 209 -10.41 6.46 8.94
CA ILE A 209 -11.60 5.62 8.79
C ILE A 209 -12.02 5.19 10.19
N ASP A 210 -13.12 5.75 10.67
CA ASP A 210 -13.77 5.29 11.89
C ASP A 210 -14.77 4.19 11.53
N ILE A 211 -14.64 3.03 12.18
CA ILE A 211 -15.63 1.94 12.10
C ILE A 211 -16.30 1.84 13.47
N SER A 212 -17.62 1.97 13.49
CA SER A 212 -18.45 1.86 14.68
C SER A 212 -19.00 0.45 14.79
N PHE A 213 -19.00 -0.09 16.01
CA PHE A 213 -19.46 -1.44 16.29
C PHE A 213 -20.53 -1.40 17.40
N THR A 214 -21.53 -2.25 17.25
CA THR A 214 -22.54 -2.52 18.28
C THR A 214 -21.94 -3.22 19.49
N ASP A 215 -22.66 -3.25 20.62
CA ASP A 215 -22.26 -4.02 21.82
C ASP A 215 -22.09 -5.52 21.54
N ALA A 216 -22.78 -6.04 20.52
CA ALA A 216 -22.65 -7.43 20.07
C ALA A 216 -21.37 -7.69 19.24
N GLY A 217 -20.69 -6.63 18.77
CA GLY A 217 -19.49 -6.69 17.93
C GLY A 217 -19.77 -6.60 16.42
N ALA A 218 -21.01 -6.44 15.99
CA ALA A 218 -21.35 -6.22 14.59
C ALA A 218 -21.03 -4.78 14.15
N ILE A 219 -20.63 -4.58 12.90
CA ILE A 219 -20.42 -3.24 12.32
C ILE A 219 -21.76 -2.50 12.24
N GLU A 220 -21.82 -1.32 12.87
CA GLU A 220 -22.99 -0.44 12.90
C GLU A 220 -22.89 0.67 11.85
N GLY A 221 -21.68 1.12 11.53
CA GLY A 221 -21.47 2.21 10.60
C GLY A 221 -20.00 2.54 10.41
N ALA A 222 -19.73 3.44 9.47
CA ALA A 222 -18.40 3.95 9.21
C ALA A 222 -18.42 5.43 8.86
N ARG A 223 -17.32 6.12 9.17
CA ARG A 223 -17.08 7.50 8.79
C ARG A 223 -15.68 7.61 8.21
N ILE A 224 -15.55 8.29 7.08
CA ILE A 224 -14.27 8.54 6.43
C ILE A 224 -14.00 10.04 6.46
N GLU A 225 -12.90 10.43 7.07
CA GLU A 225 -12.39 11.80 7.05
C GLU A 225 -11.14 11.86 6.16
N GLN A 226 -11.16 12.81 5.23
CA GLN A 226 -10.02 13.06 4.34
C GLN A 226 -9.21 14.26 4.83
N TYR A 227 -7.89 14.17 4.72
CA TYR A 227 -6.99 15.26 5.07
C TYR A 227 -5.92 15.46 4.00
N LEU A 228 -5.53 16.72 3.82
CA LEU A 228 -4.40 17.14 2.97
C LEU A 228 -4.49 16.66 1.50
N LEU A 229 -5.68 16.69 0.90
CA LEU A 229 -5.82 16.48 -0.55
C LEU A 229 -4.92 17.47 -1.32
N GLU A 230 -4.09 16.94 -2.22
CA GLU A 230 -3.19 17.73 -3.08
C GLU A 230 -3.99 18.47 -4.17
N LYS A 231 -4.65 19.57 -3.80
CA LYS A 231 -5.50 20.35 -4.71
C LYS A 231 -4.72 20.91 -5.91
N SER A 232 -3.45 21.24 -5.72
CA SER A 232 -2.56 21.74 -6.78
C SER A 232 -2.43 20.78 -7.96
N ARG A 233 -2.59 19.46 -7.74
CA ARG A 233 -2.53 18.43 -8.78
C ARG A 233 -3.58 18.65 -9.86
N VAL A 234 -4.73 19.23 -9.53
CA VAL A 234 -5.80 19.47 -10.50
C VAL A 234 -5.34 20.37 -11.64
N CYS A 235 -4.57 21.42 -11.32
CA CYS A 235 -4.13 22.41 -12.32
C CYS A 235 -2.67 22.24 -12.77
N ARG A 236 -1.87 21.42 -12.07
CA ARG A 236 -0.44 21.24 -12.38
C ARG A 236 0.05 19.85 -11.98
N GLN A 237 0.75 19.18 -12.89
CA GLN A 237 1.43 17.92 -12.62
C GLN A 237 2.91 18.02 -13.00
N ALA A 238 3.78 17.27 -12.31
CA ALA A 238 5.18 17.14 -12.71
C ALA A 238 5.29 16.31 -14.01
N PRO A 239 6.38 16.42 -14.77
CA PRO A 239 6.61 15.55 -15.92
C PRO A 239 6.46 14.07 -15.56
N GLU A 240 5.85 13.31 -16.47
CA GLU A 240 5.54 11.87 -16.37
C GLU A 240 4.43 11.49 -15.37
N GLU A 241 3.88 12.46 -14.64
CA GLU A 241 2.75 12.25 -13.75
C GLU A 241 1.40 12.52 -14.44
N ARG A 242 0.34 11.94 -13.88
CA ARG A 242 -1.05 12.22 -14.29
C ARG A 242 -1.77 13.10 -13.27
N ASN A 243 -2.89 13.66 -13.71
CA ASN A 243 -3.92 14.19 -12.82
C ASN A 243 -4.65 13.04 -12.09
N TYR A 244 -5.65 13.35 -11.28
CA TYR A 244 -6.50 12.36 -10.64
C TYR A 244 -7.18 11.42 -11.65
N HIS A 245 -7.29 10.15 -11.28
CA HIS A 245 -7.76 9.09 -12.17
C HIS A 245 -9.17 9.34 -12.73
N ILE A 246 -10.04 9.94 -11.93
CA ILE A 246 -11.43 10.25 -12.27
C ILE A 246 -11.59 10.97 -13.62
N PHE A 247 -10.69 11.89 -13.96
CA PHE A 247 -10.76 12.60 -15.24
C PHE A 247 -10.52 11.65 -16.42
N TYR A 248 -9.53 10.76 -16.30
CA TYR A 248 -9.22 9.79 -17.34
C TYR A 248 -10.31 8.71 -17.44
N TYR A 249 -10.86 8.27 -16.31
CA TYR A 249 -11.99 7.34 -16.27
C TYR A 249 -13.18 7.92 -17.02
N MET A 250 -13.55 9.16 -16.68
CA MET A 250 -14.66 9.88 -17.31
C MET A 250 -14.46 10.02 -18.82
N LEU A 251 -13.27 10.47 -19.26
CA LEU A 251 -12.98 10.67 -20.69
C LEU A 251 -12.82 9.36 -21.46
N ALA A 252 -12.43 8.26 -20.82
CA ALA A 252 -12.31 6.95 -21.46
C ALA A 252 -13.67 6.23 -21.50
N GLY A 253 -14.30 6.00 -20.34
CA GLY A 253 -15.45 5.11 -20.20
C GLY A 253 -16.84 5.73 -20.36
N MET A 254 -16.99 7.06 -20.28
CA MET A 254 -18.33 7.67 -20.40
C MET A 254 -18.98 7.41 -21.79
N PRO A 255 -20.29 7.11 -21.86
CA PRO A 255 -20.99 6.94 -23.13
C PRO A 255 -20.89 8.17 -24.04
N ALA A 256 -20.86 7.94 -25.36
CA ALA A 256 -20.67 9.00 -26.36
C ALA A 256 -21.72 10.12 -26.26
N GLU A 257 -22.99 9.78 -26.04
CA GLU A 257 -24.07 10.76 -25.88
C GLU A 257 -23.85 11.68 -24.66
N LYS A 258 -23.44 11.10 -23.53
CA LYS A 258 -23.13 11.86 -22.31
C LYS A 258 -21.89 12.74 -22.52
N LYS A 259 -20.82 12.22 -23.15
CA LYS A 259 -19.64 13.02 -23.51
C LYS A 259 -20.02 14.21 -24.39
N LYS A 260 -20.85 13.99 -25.42
CA LYS A 260 -21.33 15.04 -26.32
C LYS A 260 -22.09 16.13 -25.56
N SER A 261 -22.99 15.75 -24.64
CA SER A 261 -23.77 16.70 -23.85
C SER A 261 -22.90 17.57 -22.90
N LEU A 262 -21.75 17.06 -22.48
CA LEU A 262 -20.77 17.79 -21.66
C LEU A 262 -19.65 18.46 -22.48
N SER A 263 -19.73 18.37 -23.82
CA SER A 263 -18.69 18.82 -24.75
C SER A 263 -17.30 18.24 -24.42
N LEU A 264 -17.27 16.95 -24.08
CA LEU A 264 -16.03 16.27 -23.70
C LEU A 264 -15.28 15.69 -24.91
N GLY A 265 -13.96 15.93 -24.96
CA GLY A 265 -13.03 15.43 -25.97
C GLY A 265 -12.10 14.33 -25.44
N LYS A 266 -10.88 14.27 -26.00
CA LYS A 266 -9.80 13.40 -25.53
C LYS A 266 -9.04 14.05 -24.39
N ALA A 267 -8.29 13.25 -23.61
CA ALA A 267 -7.45 13.79 -22.54
C ALA A 267 -6.41 14.82 -23.04
N SER A 268 -5.93 14.67 -24.28
CA SER A 268 -5.02 15.61 -24.95
C SER A 268 -5.60 17.01 -25.16
N ASP A 269 -6.93 17.16 -25.11
CA ASP A 269 -7.62 18.39 -25.45
C ASP A 269 -7.72 19.34 -24.24
N TYR A 270 -7.27 18.89 -23.06
CA TYR A 270 -7.37 19.63 -21.80
C TYR A 270 -5.99 19.96 -21.23
N ASN A 271 -5.72 21.24 -21.01
CA ASN A 271 -4.46 21.70 -20.42
C ASN A 271 -4.21 21.04 -19.07
N TYR A 272 -5.23 20.94 -18.21
CA TYR A 272 -5.14 20.30 -16.89
C TYR A 272 -4.82 18.81 -16.92
N LEU A 273 -4.90 18.14 -18.07
CA LEU A 273 -4.54 16.72 -18.21
C LEU A 273 -3.23 16.49 -18.97
N THR A 274 -2.62 17.56 -19.50
CA THR A 274 -1.43 17.48 -20.36
C THR A 274 -0.18 18.15 -19.77
N MET A 275 -0.28 18.89 -18.65
CA MET A 275 0.88 19.53 -18.01
C MET A 275 1.97 18.52 -17.62
N GLY A 276 1.57 17.34 -17.14
CA GLY A 276 2.51 16.26 -16.82
C GLY A 276 3.07 15.51 -18.04
N LYS A 277 2.64 15.86 -19.26
CA LYS A 277 3.03 15.17 -20.51
C LYS A 277 2.77 13.64 -20.48
N CYS A 278 1.79 13.22 -19.69
CA CYS A 278 1.40 11.83 -19.52
C CYS A 278 -0.12 11.74 -19.40
N THR A 279 -0.77 11.04 -20.33
CA THR A 279 -2.22 10.76 -20.27
C THR A 279 -2.52 9.29 -19.99
N ASN A 280 -1.54 8.41 -20.22
CA ASN A 280 -1.70 6.97 -20.12
C ASN A 280 -1.03 6.43 -18.86
N CYS A 281 -1.55 5.33 -18.35
CA CYS A 281 -0.96 4.57 -17.24
C CYS A 281 -0.90 3.11 -17.66
N GLU A 282 0.31 2.56 -17.73
CA GLU A 282 0.49 1.16 -18.12
C GLU A 282 -0.20 0.23 -17.13
N GLY A 283 -0.78 -0.85 -17.62
CA GLY A 283 -1.50 -1.84 -16.81
C GLY A 283 -2.83 -1.37 -16.21
N ARG A 284 -3.30 -0.15 -16.50
CA ARG A 284 -4.61 0.35 -16.06
C ARG A 284 -5.57 0.53 -17.23
N GLU A 285 -6.76 -0.05 -17.10
CA GLU A 285 -7.85 0.08 -18.07
C GLU A 285 -8.87 1.11 -17.62
N ASP A 286 -8.65 2.39 -17.95
CA ASP A 286 -9.50 3.51 -17.48
C ASP A 286 -11.00 3.35 -17.88
N VAL A 287 -11.32 2.55 -18.92
CA VAL A 287 -12.71 2.21 -19.31
C VAL A 287 -13.36 1.24 -18.33
N MET A 288 -12.64 0.21 -17.90
CA MET A 288 -13.13 -0.73 -16.88
C MET A 288 -13.30 -0.03 -15.54
N GLU A 289 -12.32 0.78 -15.16
CA GLU A 289 -12.34 1.56 -13.92
C GLU A 289 -13.53 2.53 -13.84
N TYR A 290 -13.91 3.15 -14.97
CA TYR A 290 -15.13 3.96 -15.04
C TYR A 290 -16.39 3.14 -14.73
N SER A 291 -16.46 1.90 -15.21
CA SER A 291 -17.58 0.99 -14.96
C SER A 291 -17.64 0.56 -13.49
N HIS A 292 -16.49 0.29 -12.88
CA HIS A 292 -16.37 0.02 -11.44
C HIS A 292 -16.82 1.23 -10.62
N LEU A 293 -16.36 2.44 -10.96
CA LEU A 293 -16.77 3.67 -10.31
C LEU A 293 -18.30 3.87 -10.36
N CYS A 294 -18.92 3.67 -11.52
CA CYS A 294 -20.37 3.81 -11.67
C CYS A 294 -21.14 2.78 -10.83
N SER A 295 -20.58 1.58 -10.67
CA SER A 295 -21.16 0.53 -9.83
C SER A 295 -21.03 0.89 -8.33
N ALA A 296 -19.85 1.37 -7.91
CA ALA A 296 -19.60 1.81 -6.55
C ALA A 296 -20.51 2.98 -6.14
N LEU A 297 -20.71 3.97 -7.03
CA LEU A 297 -21.64 5.09 -6.80
C LEU A 297 -23.08 4.59 -6.52
N LYS A 298 -23.54 3.57 -7.27
CA LYS A 298 -24.87 2.97 -7.05
C LYS A 298 -24.97 2.23 -5.71
N ILE A 299 -23.92 1.49 -5.32
CA ILE A 299 -23.89 0.77 -4.02
C ILE A 299 -23.91 1.77 -2.85
N LEU A 300 -23.25 2.91 -3.02
CA LEU A 300 -23.28 4.03 -2.08
C LEU A 300 -24.50 4.93 -2.23
N MET A 301 -25.52 4.49 -2.97
CA MET A 301 -26.83 5.12 -3.09
C MET A 301 -26.81 6.54 -3.70
N PHE A 302 -25.80 6.85 -4.52
CA PHE A 302 -25.88 8.04 -5.38
C PHE A 302 -26.98 7.83 -6.43
N SER A 303 -27.88 8.81 -6.54
CA SER A 303 -28.87 8.79 -7.61
C SER A 303 -28.20 8.97 -8.98
N GLU A 304 -28.93 8.68 -10.06
CA GLU A 304 -28.43 8.98 -11.40
C GLU A 304 -28.21 10.47 -11.62
N ASP A 305 -29.05 11.31 -11.00
CA ASP A 305 -28.92 12.77 -11.03
C ASP A 305 -27.69 13.24 -10.25
N ASP A 306 -27.44 12.73 -9.04
CA ASP A 306 -26.24 13.07 -8.27
C ASP A 306 -24.96 12.70 -9.02
N SER A 307 -24.96 11.49 -9.60
CA SER A 307 -23.84 11.00 -10.41
C SER A 307 -23.63 11.90 -11.63
N TRP A 308 -24.73 12.37 -12.24
CA TRP A 308 -24.67 13.25 -13.40
C TRP A 308 -24.14 14.65 -13.07
N GLU A 309 -24.60 15.25 -11.95
CA GLU A 309 -24.08 16.52 -11.46
C GLU A 309 -22.59 16.43 -11.11
N LEU A 310 -22.16 15.32 -10.51
CA LEU A 310 -20.75 15.05 -10.25
C LEU A 310 -19.92 15.05 -11.54
N PHE A 311 -20.40 14.41 -12.62
CA PHE A 311 -19.71 14.44 -13.91
C PHE A 311 -19.73 15.82 -14.58
N LYS A 312 -20.80 16.60 -14.43
CA LYS A 312 -20.85 17.99 -14.90
C LYS A 312 -19.79 18.86 -14.22
N LEU A 313 -19.63 18.73 -12.90
CA LEU A 313 -18.61 19.45 -12.14
C LEU A 313 -17.20 19.11 -12.62
N LEU A 314 -16.90 17.81 -12.84
CA LEU A 314 -15.62 17.37 -13.40
C LEU A 314 -15.37 17.94 -14.80
N ALA A 315 -16.38 17.91 -15.68
CA ALA A 315 -16.28 18.49 -17.02
C ALA A 315 -16.02 20.01 -16.95
N ALA A 316 -16.71 20.73 -16.06
CA ALA A 316 -16.49 22.16 -15.85
C ALA A 316 -15.05 22.45 -15.42
N VAL A 317 -14.47 21.67 -14.51
CA VAL A 317 -13.05 21.82 -14.09
C VAL A 317 -12.10 21.67 -15.29
N LEU A 318 -12.34 20.70 -16.17
CA LEU A 318 -11.53 20.52 -17.38
C LEU A 318 -11.65 21.71 -18.34
N HIS A 319 -12.86 22.22 -18.55
CA HIS A 319 -13.11 23.38 -19.41
C HIS A 319 -12.50 24.67 -18.85
N LEU A 320 -12.56 24.88 -17.52
CA LEU A 320 -11.90 26.01 -16.86
C LEU A 320 -10.39 26.03 -17.13
N GLY A 321 -9.75 24.85 -17.17
CA GLY A 321 -8.33 24.74 -17.48
C GLY A 321 -7.95 25.18 -18.91
N ASN A 322 -8.92 25.27 -19.81
CA ASN A 322 -8.72 25.69 -21.20
C ASN A 322 -8.99 27.18 -21.43
N ILE A 323 -9.50 27.91 -20.44
CA ILE A 323 -9.70 29.37 -20.54
C ILE A 323 -8.34 30.04 -20.69
N LYS A 324 -8.20 30.83 -21.76
CA LYS A 324 -7.02 31.67 -22.01
C LYS A 324 -7.35 33.11 -21.65
N PHE A 325 -6.52 33.71 -20.82
CA PHE A 325 -6.63 35.12 -20.46
C PHE A 325 -5.64 35.93 -21.30
N GLU A 326 -6.11 37.04 -21.85
CA GLU A 326 -5.28 37.99 -22.60
C GLU A 326 -5.30 39.34 -21.88
N GLY A 327 -4.13 39.98 -21.78
CA GLY A 327 -4.03 41.31 -21.19
C GLY A 327 -4.65 42.35 -22.12
N GLN A 328 -5.56 43.18 -21.60
CA GLN A 328 -6.04 44.35 -22.33
C GLN A 328 -4.86 45.32 -22.49
N ARG A 329 -4.42 45.54 -23.74
CA ARG A 329 -3.51 46.65 -24.06
C ARG A 329 -4.35 47.92 -24.05
N PHE A 330 -4.18 48.74 -23.01
CA PHE A 330 -4.63 50.14 -22.99
C PHE A 330 -3.63 51.00 -23.77
#